data_AF-A0AAE3A6Z8-F1
#
_entry.id   AF-A0AAE3A6Z8-F1
#
_cell.length_a   1.000
_cell.length_b   1.000
_cell.length_c   1.000
_cell.angle_alpha   90.00
_cell.angle_beta   90.00
_cell.angle_gamma   90.00
#
_symmetry.space_group_name_H-M   'P 1'
#
loop_
_entity.id
_entity.type
_entity.pdbx_description
1 polymer ?
#
loop_
_entity_poly.entity_id
_entity_poly.type
_entity_poly.pdbx_seq_one_letter_code
_entity_poly.pdbx_strand_id
1 'polypeptide(L)'
;MNTTGYETCGNGFFQQPDEETYDTIWNYVGNKQMLKMKKASETEKGGIDMRCAIDEIYEDGLAEGEKRGIAGILDLLKELGCSANDAKLHLKNRLHLSEDTANEYIQKCWNTK
;
A
#
# COMPACT_ATOMS: atom_id res chain seq x y z
N MET A 1 -7.25 6.20 -45.46
CA MET A 1 -6.35 5.22 -44.83
C MET A 1 -6.00 5.75 -43.46
N ASN A 2 -6.24 4.95 -42.42
CA ASN A 2 -5.99 5.28 -41.01
C ASN A 2 -4.50 5.22 -40.69
N THR A 3 -4.00 6.20 -39.94
CA THR A 3 -2.85 6.05 -39.06
C THR A 3 -3.14 6.80 -37.76
N THR A 4 -3.29 6.02 -36.69
CA THR A 4 -3.40 6.44 -35.29
C THR A 4 -2.13 7.17 -34.87
N GLY A 5 -2.25 8.48 -34.61
CA GLY A 5 -1.23 9.27 -33.92
C GLY A 5 -1.70 9.53 -32.49
N TYR A 6 -1.07 8.88 -31.52
CA TYR A 6 -1.16 9.26 -30.12
C TYR A 6 -0.55 10.66 -29.99
N GLU A 7 -1.40 11.67 -29.82
CA GLU A 7 -0.94 13.02 -29.52
C GLU A 7 -0.28 13.03 -28.14
N THR A 8 0.98 13.40 -28.15
CA THR A 8 1.85 13.55 -26.99
C THR A 8 1.24 14.47 -25.96
N CYS A 9 1.11 13.97 -24.74
CA CYS A 9 0.67 14.68 -23.54
C CYS A 9 1.63 15.87 -23.28
N GLY A 10 1.17 17.08 -23.56
CA GLY A 10 1.98 18.30 -23.45
C GLY A 10 1.14 19.50 -23.04
N ASN A 11 1.32 19.90 -21.78
CA ASN A 11 1.09 21.22 -21.21
C ASN A 11 -0.35 21.77 -21.16
N GLY A 12 -1.03 21.53 -20.04
CA GLY A 12 -2.16 22.36 -19.62
C GLY A 12 -2.93 21.78 -18.43
N PHE A 13 -2.91 22.48 -17.30
CA PHE A 13 -3.89 22.37 -16.20
C PHE A 13 -3.89 21.09 -15.35
N PHE A 14 -2.80 20.82 -14.65
CA PHE A 14 -2.92 20.43 -13.24
C PHE A 14 -2.19 21.51 -12.45
N GLN A 15 -2.93 22.57 -12.10
CA GLN A 15 -2.41 23.58 -11.18
C GLN A 15 -2.02 22.86 -9.90
N GLN A 16 -0.87 23.24 -9.35
CA GLN A 16 -0.43 22.78 -8.05
C GLN A 16 -1.62 22.91 -7.08
N PRO A 17 -1.94 21.85 -6.31
CA PRO A 17 -3.03 21.92 -5.35
C PRO A 17 -2.76 23.08 -4.41
N ASP A 18 -3.79 23.88 -4.13
CA ASP A 18 -3.69 24.86 -3.07
C ASP A 18 -3.48 24.16 -1.71
N GLU A 19 -3.00 24.96 -0.75
CA GLU A 19 -2.65 24.51 0.59
C GLU A 19 -3.84 23.82 1.29
N GLU A 20 -5.08 24.26 1.03
CA GLU A 20 -6.30 23.69 1.60
C GLU A 20 -6.63 22.30 1.02
N THR A 21 -6.43 22.12 -0.29
CA THR A 21 -6.54 20.82 -0.96
C THR A 21 -5.49 19.85 -0.43
N TYR A 22 -4.26 20.34 -0.20
CA TYR A 22 -3.19 19.55 0.40
C TYR A 22 -3.52 19.17 1.85
N ASP A 23 -3.96 20.11 2.68
CA ASP A 23 -4.34 19.88 4.08
C ASP A 23 -5.52 18.93 4.21
N THR A 24 -6.48 18.99 3.29
CA THR A 24 -7.62 18.07 3.25
C THR A 24 -7.16 16.64 2.96
N ILE A 25 -6.33 16.45 1.94
CA ILE A 25 -5.73 15.14 1.62
C ILE A 25 -4.84 14.68 2.77
N TRP A 26 -4.03 15.57 3.35
CA TRP A 26 -3.14 15.31 4.47
C TRP A 26 -3.87 14.80 5.71
N ASN A 27 -4.94 15.49 6.11
CA ASN A 27 -5.76 15.15 7.26
C ASN A 27 -6.57 13.87 7.03
N TYR A 28 -6.97 13.60 5.79
CA TYR A 28 -7.70 12.38 5.43
C TYR A 28 -6.76 11.15 5.35
N VAL A 29 -5.54 11.33 4.85
CA VAL A 29 -4.62 10.24 4.51
C VAL A 29 -3.63 9.91 5.63
N GLY A 30 -3.21 10.88 6.45
CA GLY A 30 -2.43 10.65 7.69
C GLY A 30 -1.20 9.73 7.55
N ASN A 31 -0.58 9.68 6.36
CA ASN A 31 0.40 8.64 6.01
C ASN A 31 1.85 9.11 6.22
N LYS A 32 2.67 8.28 6.91
CA LYS A 32 4.10 8.51 7.14
C LYS A 32 4.93 8.62 5.85
N GLN A 33 4.45 8.10 4.72
CA GLN A 33 5.14 8.13 3.42
C GLN A 33 5.03 9.50 2.73
N MET A 34 3.87 10.19 2.85
CA MET A 34 3.74 11.60 2.45
C MET A 34 4.72 12.50 3.22
N LEU A 35 5.01 12.19 4.48
CA LEU A 35 6.01 12.91 5.29
C LEU A 35 7.43 12.78 4.71
N LYS A 36 7.75 11.65 4.07
CA LYS A 36 9.04 11.45 3.40
C LYS A 36 9.08 12.18 2.06
N MET A 37 8.00 12.15 1.29
CA MET A 37 7.87 12.90 0.03
C MET A 37 7.97 14.41 0.25
N LYS A 38 7.31 14.93 1.29
CA LYS A 38 7.40 16.35 1.68
C LYS A 38 8.85 16.73 1.99
N LYS A 39 9.55 15.94 2.80
CA LYS A 39 10.98 16.14 3.10
C LYS A 39 11.86 16.09 1.83
N ALA A 40 11.57 15.20 0.88
CA ALA A 40 12.30 15.12 -0.39
C ALA A 40 12.09 16.37 -1.27
N SER A 41 10.86 16.90 -1.33
CA SER A 41 10.53 18.14 -2.04
C SER A 41 11.05 19.41 -1.35
N GLU A 42 11.34 19.37 -0.05
CA GLU A 42 11.97 20.47 0.69
C GLU A 42 13.48 20.53 0.42
N THR A 43 14.12 19.41 0.06
CA THR A 43 15.56 19.31 -0.22
C THR A 43 15.97 19.61 -1.66
N GLU A 44 15.07 19.43 -2.63
CA GLU A 44 15.32 19.78 -4.04
C GLU A 44 14.28 20.81 -4.48
N LYS A 45 14.68 21.84 -5.24
CA LYS A 45 13.75 22.88 -5.79
C LYS A 45 12.79 22.27 -6.83
N GLY A 46 11.89 21.39 -6.43
CA GLY A 46 10.99 20.65 -7.31
C GLY A 46 9.71 20.28 -6.58
N GLY A 47 8.57 20.65 -7.19
CA GLY A 47 7.25 20.28 -6.68
C GLY A 47 7.06 18.76 -6.64
N ILE A 48 6.15 18.31 -5.80
CA ILE A 48 5.76 16.89 -5.70
C ILE A 48 4.93 16.52 -6.93
N ASP A 49 5.30 15.45 -7.63
CA ASP A 49 4.41 14.83 -8.59
C ASP A 49 3.26 14.14 -7.85
N MET A 50 2.11 14.80 -7.83
CA MET A 50 0.93 14.34 -7.10
C MET A 50 0.41 12.98 -7.61
N ARG A 51 0.59 12.65 -8.90
CA ARG A 51 0.14 11.34 -9.41
C ARG A 51 0.98 10.24 -8.81
N CYS A 52 2.31 10.39 -8.86
CA CYS A 52 3.22 9.45 -8.21
C CYS A 52 2.94 9.34 -6.71
N ALA A 53 2.68 10.46 -6.04
CA ALA A 53 2.36 10.45 -4.61
C ALA A 53 1.06 9.68 -4.29
N ILE A 54 0.01 9.86 -5.10
CA ILE A 54 -1.27 9.14 -4.93
C ILE A 54 -1.10 7.65 -5.22
N ASP A 55 -0.39 7.28 -6.29
CA ASP A 55 -0.13 5.88 -6.63
C ASP A 55 0.65 5.17 -5.51
N GLU A 56 1.69 5.82 -4.95
CA GLU A 56 2.43 5.29 -3.81
C GLU A 56 1.55 5.14 -2.55
N ILE A 57 0.70 6.12 -2.24
CA ILE A 57 -0.26 6.02 -1.13
C ILE A 57 -1.23 4.85 -1.32
N TYR A 58 -1.71 4.66 -2.55
CA TYR A 58 -2.64 3.59 -2.88
C TYR A 58 -1.99 2.22 -2.71
N GLU A 59 -0.81 2.01 -3.30
CA GLU A 59 -0.06 0.75 -3.20
C GLU A 59 0.34 0.44 -1.75
N ASP A 60 0.83 1.44 -1.01
CA ASP A 60 1.13 1.29 0.42
C ASP A 60 -0.12 0.92 1.23
N GLY A 61 -1.25 1.56 0.92
CA GLY A 61 -2.53 1.29 1.56
C GLY A 61 -3.01 -0.13 1.33
N LEU A 62 -2.88 -0.64 0.10
CA LEU A 62 -3.19 -2.03 -0.22
C LEU A 62 -2.28 -3.00 0.54
N ALA A 63 -0.97 -2.77 0.52
CA ALA A 63 0.01 -3.66 1.16
C ALA A 63 -0.17 -3.70 2.68
N GLU A 64 -0.35 -2.55 3.34
CA GLU A 64 -0.58 -2.50 4.79
C GLU A 64 -1.97 -3.05 5.17
N GLY A 65 -2.99 -2.84 4.32
CA GLY A 65 -4.32 -3.42 4.51
C GLY A 65 -4.29 -4.95 4.46
N GLU A 66 -3.66 -5.53 3.44
CA GLU A 66 -3.50 -6.98 3.29
C GLU A 66 -2.76 -7.57 4.49
N LYS A 67 -1.62 -6.98 4.87
CA LYS A 67 -0.82 -7.42 6.01
C LYS A 67 -1.61 -7.42 7.33
N ARG A 68 -2.38 -6.36 7.60
CA ARG A 68 -3.23 -6.29 8.81
C ARG A 68 -4.37 -7.30 8.77
N GLY A 69 -4.99 -7.49 7.60
CA GLY A 69 -6.04 -8.49 7.41
C GLY A 69 -5.56 -9.92 7.67
N ILE A 70 -4.40 -10.28 7.11
CA ILE A 70 -3.78 -11.59 7.33
C ILE A 70 -3.42 -11.79 8.80
N ALA A 71 -2.81 -10.79 9.45
CA ALA A 71 -2.48 -10.85 10.87
C ALA A 71 -3.73 -11.10 11.74
N GLY A 72 -4.83 -10.37 11.51
CA GLY A 72 -6.07 -10.55 12.26
C GLY A 72 -6.70 -11.94 12.07
N ILE A 73 -6.64 -12.51 10.87
CA ILE A 73 -7.10 -13.89 10.62
C ILE A 73 -6.24 -14.89 11.38
N LEU A 74 -4.91 -14.72 11.38
CA LEU A 74 -4.00 -15.62 12.07
C LEU A 74 -4.17 -15.56 13.59
N ASP A 75 -4.36 -14.37 14.15
CA ASP A 75 -4.65 -14.19 15.57
C ASP A 75 -5.96 -14.90 15.94
N LEU A 76 -7.03 -14.71 15.16
CA LEU A 76 -8.30 -15.41 15.36
C LEU A 76 -8.15 -16.93 15.29
N LEU A 77 -7.42 -17.46 14.29
CA LEU A 77 -7.19 -18.89 14.17
C LEU A 77 -6.41 -19.45 15.37
N LYS A 78 -5.45 -18.68 15.89
CA LYS A 78 -4.69 -19.05 17.10
C LYS A 78 -5.58 -19.05 18.35
N GLU A 79 -6.44 -18.05 18.51
CA GLU A 79 -7.44 -17.97 19.59
C GLU A 79 -8.43 -19.14 19.56
N LEU A 80 -8.82 -19.58 18.37
CA LEU A 80 -9.69 -20.75 18.17
C LEU A 80 -8.97 -22.09 18.32
N GLY A 81 -7.66 -22.09 18.59
CA GLY A 81 -6.86 -23.29 18.82
C GLY A 81 -6.44 -24.03 17.56
N CYS A 82 -6.47 -23.39 16.39
CA CYS A 82 -5.94 -23.98 15.16
C CYS A 82 -4.43 -24.19 15.22
N SER A 83 -3.95 -25.27 14.61
CA SER A 83 -2.51 -25.50 14.48
C SER A 83 -1.88 -24.57 13.45
N ALA A 84 -0.56 -24.39 13.52
CA ALA A 84 0.20 -23.63 12.53
C ALA A 84 0.02 -24.17 11.10
N ASN A 85 -0.11 -25.51 10.96
CA ASN A 85 -0.32 -26.16 9.67
C ASN A 85 -1.72 -25.86 9.11
N ASP A 86 -2.75 -25.86 9.96
CA ASP A 86 -4.12 -25.52 9.53
C ASP A 86 -4.20 -24.06 9.11
N ALA A 87 -3.60 -23.16 9.89
CA ALA A 87 -3.53 -21.74 9.56
C ALA A 87 -2.81 -21.50 8.22
N LYS A 88 -1.68 -22.20 7.98
CA LYS A 88 -0.97 -22.16 6.69
C LYS A 88 -1.85 -22.61 5.54
N LEU A 89 -2.62 -23.69 5.73
CA LEU A 89 -3.52 -24.19 4.71
C LEU A 89 -4.63 -23.18 4.40
N HIS A 90 -5.14 -22.48 5.42
CA HIS A 90 -6.09 -21.38 5.24
C HIS A 90 -5.52 -20.23 4.41
N LEU A 91 -4.27 -19.81 4.69
CA LEU A 91 -3.58 -18.77 3.92
C LEU A 91 -3.45 -19.16 2.43
N LYS A 92 -3.04 -20.40 2.16
CA LYS A 92 -2.87 -20.87 0.78
C LYS A 92 -4.19 -21.06 0.04
N ASN A 93 -5.18 -21.66 0.68
CA ASN A 93 -6.40 -22.06 -0.02
C ASN A 93 -7.43 -20.94 -0.10
N ARG A 94 -7.51 -20.07 0.91
CA ARG A 94 -8.51 -18.98 0.93
C ARG A 94 -7.94 -17.67 0.40
N LEU A 95 -6.70 -17.35 0.77
CA LEU A 95 -6.06 -16.10 0.35
C LEU A 95 -5.15 -16.30 -0.87
N HIS A 96 -5.04 -17.53 -1.39
CA HIS A 96 -4.25 -17.86 -2.58
C HIS A 96 -2.77 -17.43 -2.46
N LEU A 97 -2.26 -17.37 -1.22
CA LEU A 97 -0.87 -17.03 -0.97
C LEU A 97 0.06 -18.15 -1.43
N SER A 98 1.24 -17.76 -1.90
CA SER A 98 2.31 -18.71 -2.22
C SER A 98 2.74 -19.49 -0.97
N GLU A 99 3.37 -20.65 -1.18
CA GLU A 99 3.94 -21.46 -0.10
C GLU A 99 4.92 -20.65 0.75
N ASP A 100 5.81 -19.91 0.11
CA ASP A 100 6.86 -19.13 0.77
C ASP A 100 6.26 -17.98 1.59
N THR A 101 5.33 -17.21 1.00
CA THR A 101 4.65 -16.12 1.69
C THR A 101 3.85 -16.62 2.88
N ALA A 102 3.11 -17.74 2.73
CA ALA A 102 2.37 -18.34 3.83
C ALA A 102 3.32 -18.80 4.96
N ASN A 103 4.48 -19.38 4.63
CA ASN A 103 5.49 -19.77 5.61
C ASN A 103 6.02 -18.57 6.40
N GLU A 104 6.32 -17.45 5.75
CA GLU A 104 6.79 -16.24 6.43
C GLU A 104 5.80 -15.72 7.46
N TYR A 105 4.51 -15.67 7.11
CA TYR A 105 3.46 -15.23 8.03
C TYR A 105 3.32 -16.17 9.23
N ILE A 106 3.31 -17.48 9.00
CA ILE A 106 3.21 -18.47 10.07
C ILE A 106 4.42 -18.41 10.99
N GLN A 107 5.63 -18.29 10.44
CA GLN A 107 6.84 -18.12 11.25
C GLN A 107 6.77 -16.88 12.14
N LYS A 108 6.28 -15.75 11.63
CA LYS A 108 6.12 -14.51 12.43
C LYS A 108 5.10 -14.67 13.57
N CYS A 109 3.97 -15.33 13.32
CA CYS A 109 2.87 -15.45 14.29
C CYS A 109 3.02 -16.61 15.31
N TRP A 110 3.75 -17.68 14.97
CA TRP A 110 3.93 -18.85 15.84
C TRP A 110 5.31 -18.95 16.50
N ASN A 111 6.36 -18.33 15.95
CA ASN A 111 7.70 -18.37 16.57
C ASN A 111 7.98 -17.20 17.51
N THR A 112 6.96 -16.43 17.89
CA THR A 112 7.03 -15.42 18.95
C THR A 112 7.14 -16.15 20.30
N LYS A 113 8.38 -16.33 20.76
CA LYS A 113 8.73 -16.78 22.12
C LYS A 113 8.57 -15.65 23.13
#